data_AF-M7B2L3-F1
#
_entry.id   AF-M7B2L3-F1
#
_cell.length_a   1.000
_cell.length_b   1.000
_cell.length_c   1.000
_cell.angle_alpha   90.00
_cell.angle_beta   90.00
_cell.angle_gamma   90.00
#
_symmetry.space_group_name_H-M   'P 1'
#
loop_
_entity.id
_entity.type
_entity.pdbx_description
1 polymer ?
#
loop_
_entity_poly.entity_id
_entity_poly.type
_entity_poly.pdbx_seq_one_letter_code
_entity_poly.pdbx_strand_id
1 'polypeptide(L)' 'VVLKIIKHYQEEGQGNEVVQGVLLGLVVDDRLEITNCFPFPQHTEDDADFDEGCEDELYYKVLGILYDDLENC' A
#
# COMPACT_ATOMS: atom_id res chain seq x y z
N VAL A 1 -6.79 0.31 7.83
CA VAL A 1 -6.77 0.27 6.34
C VAL A 1 -7.71 1.30 5.72
N VAL A 2 -9.03 1.19 5.89
CA VAL A 2 -10.03 2.08 5.23
C VAL A 2 -9.72 3.58 5.40
N LEU A 3 -9.39 4.04 6.61
CA LEU A 3 -9.05 5.44 6.85
C LEU A 3 -7.79 5.91 6.10
N LYS A 4 -6.79 5.04 5.95
CA LYS A 4 -5.57 5.36 5.17
C LYS A 4 -5.91 5.54 3.69
N ILE A 5 -6.82 4.73 3.16
CA ILE A 5 -7.29 4.83 1.77
C ILE A 5 -8.04 6.14 1.54
N ILE A 6 -8.99 6.48 2.43
CA ILE A 6 -9.74 7.73 2.36
C ILE A 6 -8.79 8.93 2.44
N LYS A 7 -7.83 8.88 3.38
CA LYS A 7 -6.83 9.93 3.54
C LYS A 7 -6.00 10.12 2.26
N HIS A 8 -5.50 9.02 1.68
CA HIS A 8 -4.73 9.08 0.44
C HIS A 8 -5.52 9.67 -0.72
N TYR A 9 -6.79 9.27 -0.87
CA TYR A 9 -7.68 9.85 -1.88
C TYR A 9 -7.90 11.35 -1.68
N GLN A 10 -8.02 11.83 -0.44
CA GLN A 10 -8.23 13.25 -0.16
C GLN A 10 -6.97 14.10 -0.33
N GLU A 11 -5.81 13.56 0.02
CA GLU A 11 -4.53 14.28 -0.05
C GLU A 11 -4.01 14.37 -1.48
N GLU A 12 -4.02 13.23 -2.18
CA GLU A 12 -3.43 13.09 -3.51
C GLU A 12 -4.49 13.22 -4.62
N GLY A 13 -5.73 12.78 -4.41
CA GLY A 13 -6.79 12.82 -5.43
C GLY A 13 -7.37 14.21 -5.73
N GLN A 14 -6.55 15.25 -5.80
CA GLN A 14 -6.96 16.59 -6.22
C GLN A 14 -7.28 16.60 -7.72
N GLY A 15 -8.57 16.44 -8.06
CA GLY A 15 -9.04 16.45 -9.44
C GLY A 15 -9.84 15.19 -9.77
N ASN A 16 -9.78 14.75 -11.02
CA ASN A 16 -10.43 13.52 -11.50
C ASN A 16 -9.42 12.36 -11.62
N GLU A 17 -8.35 12.42 -10.84
CA GLU A 17 -7.21 11.51 -10.90
C GLU A 17 -7.45 10.26 -10.03
N VAL A 18 -6.98 9.12 -10.53
CA VAL A 18 -7.13 7.83 -9.83
C VAL A 18 -5.91 7.64 -8.95
N VAL A 19 -6.14 7.46 -7.65
CA VAL A 19 -5.10 7.05 -6.69
C VAL A 19 -4.94 5.54 -6.67
N GLN A 20 -3.71 5.06 -6.50
CA GLN A 20 -3.37 3.64 -6.59
C GLN A 20 -2.54 3.18 -5.37
N GLY A 21 -2.42 1.86 -5.20
CA GLY A 21 -1.64 1.28 -4.11
C GLY A 21 -1.88 -0.22 -3.94
N VAL A 22 -1.13 -0.83 -3.02
CA VAL A 22 -1.16 -2.27 -2.74
C VAL A 22 -1.84 -2.56 -1.41
N LEU A 23 -2.61 -3.65 -1.37
CA LEU A 23 -3.20 -4.19 -0.15
C LEU A 23 -2.40 -5.40 0.34
N LEU A 24 -2.12 -5.43 1.64
CA LEU A 24 -1.52 -6.58 2.32
C LEU A 24 -2.59 -7.26 3.18
N GLY A 25 -2.67 -8.58 3.07
CA GLY A 25 -3.63 -9.35 3.84
C GLY A 25 -3.28 -10.83 3.93
N LEU A 26 -4.06 -11.52 4.75
CA LEU A 26 -3.92 -12.94 5.03
C LEU A 26 -5.22 -13.66 4.66
N VAL A 27 -5.11 -14.85 4.09
CA VAL A 27 -6.29 -15.69 3.83
C VAL A 27 -6.51 -16.60 5.04
N VAL A 28 -7.65 -16.43 5.71
CA VAL A 28 -8.06 -17.20 6.89
C VAL A 28 -9.48 -17.69 6.67
N ASP A 29 -9.72 -18.99 6.78
CA ASP A 29 -11.05 -19.60 6.66
C ASP A 29 -11.86 -19.14 5.42
N ASP A 30 -11.23 -19.18 4.24
CA ASP A 30 -11.83 -18.76 2.95
C ASP A 30 -12.22 -17.26 2.91
N ARG A 31 -11.63 -16.45 3.78
CA ARG A 31 -11.80 -14.98 3.83
C ARG A 31 -10.44 -14.30 3.74
N LEU A 32 -10.37 -13.22 2.95
CA LEU A 32 -9.19 -12.37 2.89
C LEU A 32 -9.30 -11.26 3.94
N GLU A 33 -8.40 -11.28 4.91
CA GLU A 33 -8.28 -10.25 5.94
C GLU A 33 -7.20 -9.24 5.53
N ILE A 34 -7.63 -8.02 5.19
CA ILE A 34 -6.70 -6.94 4.84
C ILE A 34 -6.18 -6.29 6.11
N THR A 35 -4.88 -6.41 6.36
CA THR A 35 -4.21 -5.91 7.55
C THR A 35 -3.50 -4.57 7.28
N ASN A 36 -3.02 -4.35 6.06
CA ASN A 36 -2.34 -3.10 5.70
C ASN A 36 -2.63 -2.65 4.25
N CYS A 37 -2.27 -1.40 3.97
CA CYS A 37 -2.35 -0.83 2.63
C CYS A 37 -1.24 0.22 2.45
N PHE A 38 -0.65 0.23 1.25
CA PHE A 38 0.47 1.08 0.89
C PHE A 38 0.08 1.90 -0.34
N PRO A 39 -0.17 3.20 -0.18
CA PRO A 39 -0.48 4.07 -1.30
C PRO A 39 0.75 4.24 -2.19
N PHE A 40 0.52 4.37 -3.49
CA PHE A 40 1.54 4.78 -4.45
C PHE A 40 1.47 6.29 -4.67
N PRO A 41 2.60 6.96 -4.88
CA PRO A 41 2.63 8.34 -5.37
C PRO A 41 1.83 8.49 -6.67
N GLN A 42 1.28 9.68 -6.94
CA GLN A 42 0.56 9.91 -8.19
C GLN A 42 1.49 9.82 -9.40
N HIS A 43 1.05 9.11 -10.43
CA HIS A 43 1.74 9.06 -11.71
C HIS A 43 1.51 10.36 -12.48
N THR A 44 2.58 11.10 -12.77
CA THR A 44 2.59 11.98 -13.94
C THR A 44 2.79 11.12 -15.19
N GLU A 45 2.12 11.46 -16.28
CA GLU A 45 2.06 10.64 -17.53
C GLU A 45 3.43 10.31 -18.17
N ASP A 46 4.55 10.86 -17.65
CA ASP A 46 5.92 10.63 -18.11
C ASP A 46 6.69 9.52 -17.35
N ASP A 47 6.12 8.91 -16.29
CA ASP A 47 6.85 7.99 -15.41
C ASP A 47 6.57 6.50 -15.74
N ALA A 48 7.07 6.04 -16.89
CA ALA A 48 6.98 4.63 -17.30
C ALA A 48 7.90 3.67 -16.50
N ASP A 49 8.85 4.20 -15.73
CA ASP A 49 9.84 3.45 -14.94
C ASP A 49 9.50 3.38 -13.43
N PHE A 50 8.30 3.83 -13.02
CA PHE A 50 7.96 4.01 -11.60
C PHE A 50 7.64 2.71 -10.84
N ASP A 51 7.31 1.63 -11.55
CA ASP A 51 6.90 0.36 -10.95
C ASP A 51 8.06 -0.36 -10.21
N GLU A 52 9.29 -0.29 -10.73
CA GLU A 52 10.43 -1.08 -10.18
C GLU A 52 10.91 -0.54 -8.82
N GLY A 53 10.88 0.78 -8.60
CA GLY A 53 11.29 1.39 -7.33
C GLY A 53 10.29 1.23 -6.18
N CYS A 54 9.00 1.09 -6.50
CA CYS A 54 7.95 0.91 -5.50
C CYS A 54 7.96 -0.49 -4.88
N GLU A 55 8.39 -1.51 -5.62
CA GLU A 55 8.45 -2.90 -5.15
C GLU A 55 9.49 -3.09 -4.02
N ASP A 56 10.68 -2.50 -4.18
CA ASP A 56 11.75 -2.58 -3.18
C ASP A 56 11.33 -1.89 -1.87
N GLU A 57 10.72 -0.70 -1.95
CA GLU A 57 10.27 0.02 -0.75
C GLU A 57 9.14 -0.74 -0.03
N LEU A 58 8.25 -1.38 -0.80
CA LEU A 58 7.18 -2.21 -0.26
C LEU A 58 7.75 -3.43 0.48
N TYR A 59 8.78 -4.09 -0.07
CA TYR A 59 9.41 -5.24 0.56
C TYR A 59 9.90 -4.93 1.98
N TYR A 60 10.65 -3.84 2.17
CA TYR A 60 11.14 -3.46 3.50
C TYR A 60 10.02 -3.07 4.46
N LYS A 61 8.95 -2.44 3.98
CA LYS A 61 7.76 -2.11 4.78
C LYS A 61 7.04 -3.38 5.24
N VAL A 62 6.85 -4.35 4.34
CA VAL A 62 6.24 -5.66 4.67
C VAL A 62 7.14 -6.42 5.64
N LEU A 63 8.44 -6.45 5.40
CA LEU A 63 9.41 -7.10 6.25
C LEU A 63 9.39 -6.50 7.67
N GLY A 64 9.32 -5.16 7.79
CA GLY A 64 9.20 -4.47 9.08
C GLY A 64 7.96 -4.89 9.88
N ILE A 65 6.80 -5.02 9.22
CA ILE A 65 5.57 -5.51 9.86
C ILE A 65 5.75 -6.93 10.39
N LEU A 66 6.34 -7.82 9.59
CA LEU A 66 6.61 -9.20 10.00
C LEU A 66 7.59 -9.29 11.17
N TYR A 67 8.58 -8.40 11.23
CA TYR A 67 9.52 -8.32 12.34
C TYR A 67 8.86 -7.83 13.62
N ASP A 68 8.03 -6.77 13.54
CA ASP A 68 7.26 -6.28 14.68
C ASP A 68 6.33 -7.37 15.23
N ASP A 69 5.67 -8.13 14.36
CA ASP A 69 4.83 -9.26 14.78
C ASP A 69 5.64 -10.35 15.50
N LEU A 70 6.88 -10.61 15.05
CA LEU A 70 7.78 -11.60 15.67
C LEU A 70 8.28 -11.17 17.05
N GLU A 71 8.58 -9.88 17.26
CA GLU A 71 9.03 -9.34 18.55
C GLU A 71 7.89 -9.24 19.57
N ASN A 72 6.65 -9.10 19.12
CA ASN A 72 5.47 -9.00 19.97
C ASN A 72 4.79 -10.36 20.26
N CYS A 73 5.38 -11.48 19.81
CA CYS A 73 4.97 -12.85 20.16
C CYS A 73 5.72 -13.39 21.38
#